data_AF-A0AAD6NDM0-F1
#
_entry.id   AF-A0AAD6NDM0-F1
#
_cell.length_a   1.000
_cell.length_b   1.000
_cell.length_c   1.000
_cell.angle_alpha   90.00
_cell.angle_beta   90.00
_cell.angle_gamma   90.00
#
_symmetry.space_group_name_H-M   'P 1'
#
loop_
_entity.id
_entity.type
_entity.pdbx_description
1 polymer ?
#
loop_
_entity_poly.entity_id
_entity_poly.type
_entity_poly.pdbx_seq_one_letter_code
_entity_poly.pdbx_strand_id
1 'polypeptide(L)'
;MVGRPRSQGCENCRKRKKKVEDYLLAGLLRLFLCGREEPKCIACEKAGWICPGYLRQWKFVDQTDAMAKLYSKKWYIFEENYLDCSKTPSNSQETVLWDLNLHLVGEKISSVLVYLLENPRSQAIFPLASHGSFYSIIPSRLGHNAALDSAVSCMCNVFIHFMSGQSKATAAIIEEYVKSLQTLRGVLDNPRLRRHAETLCASIILQLCELLLNKDFGQWIDLCQGSKRLIEERGPNGFPEQFERELLESQQGFIPSFLAQPDWRHLMDNLDNGIAVRLQLCSQLLDVPVLLAEASSVLARQLTRAEPCLFEIKDITSRMLTQHDKFEAWYLEQRWPRPIDNTLSDSTQPLYPNLLYAVFDFLSNLILIVMERVYYRLIDFQPVIHRQGSAICPTARHRARQELMDGAISFVKRYSRAAAKPIEYEAQRLRNSGLAIKSLW
;
A
#
# COMPACT_ATOMS: atom_id res chain seq x y z
N MET A 1 9.96 13.97 7.41
CA MET A 1 9.95 12.66 6.73
C MET A 1 10.50 12.82 5.31
N VAL A 2 11.32 11.85 4.86
CA VAL A 2 12.03 11.66 3.57
C VAL A 2 12.20 12.85 2.59
N GLY A 3 13.42 13.04 2.09
CA GLY A 3 13.76 14.10 1.14
C GLY A 3 12.75 14.21 0.00
N ARG A 4 12.05 15.34 -0.07
CA ARG A 4 11.17 15.65 -1.19
C ARG A 4 12.01 16.20 -2.33
N PRO A 5 11.78 15.81 -3.59
CA PRO A 5 12.36 16.55 -4.70
C PRO A 5 11.90 18.02 -4.60
N ARG A 6 12.83 18.96 -4.79
CA ARG A 6 12.60 20.42 -4.64
C ARG A 6 11.37 20.93 -5.42
N SER A 7 10.99 20.22 -6.48
CA SER A 7 9.72 20.35 -7.20
C SER A 7 9.42 19.03 -7.90
N GLN A 8 8.15 18.69 -8.10
CA GLN A 8 7.77 17.51 -8.86
C GLN A 8 7.40 17.81 -10.34
N GLY A 9 7.52 19.07 -10.77
CA GLY A 9 7.37 19.48 -12.17
C GLY A 9 8.71 19.54 -12.88
N CYS A 10 8.69 19.37 -14.20
CA CYS A 10 9.89 19.57 -15.03
C CYS A 10 10.38 21.02 -14.95
N GLU A 11 11.64 21.26 -15.29
CA GLU A 11 12.26 22.58 -15.12
C GLU A 11 11.53 23.69 -15.88
N ASN A 12 11.05 23.40 -17.09
CA ASN A 12 10.28 24.35 -17.91
C ASN A 12 8.94 24.71 -17.27
N CYS A 13 8.21 23.74 -16.73
CA CYS A 13 6.96 24.00 -16.02
C CYS A 13 7.20 24.79 -14.72
N ARG A 14 8.33 24.56 -14.03
CA ARG A 14 8.73 25.33 -12.85
C ARG A 14 9.05 26.80 -13.19
N LYS A 15 9.84 27.05 -14.23
CA LYS A 15 10.15 28.41 -14.71
C LYS A 15 8.88 29.18 -15.09
N ARG A 16 7.90 28.46 -15.67
CA ARG A 16 6.59 29.01 -16.03
C ARG A 16 5.61 29.16 -14.85
N LYS A 17 6.05 28.89 -13.61
CA LYS A 17 5.22 28.87 -12.40
C LYS A 17 3.93 28.05 -12.55
N LYS A 18 3.95 27.02 -13.41
CA LYS A 18 2.83 26.07 -13.53
C LYS A 18 2.74 25.29 -12.21
N LYS A 19 1.56 25.30 -11.59
CA LYS A 19 1.36 24.58 -10.33
C LYS A 19 1.63 23.09 -10.53
N VAL A 20 2.21 22.46 -9.52
CA VAL A 20 2.39 21.02 -9.46
C VAL A 20 1.61 20.58 -8.23
N GLU A 21 0.48 19.93 -8.42
CA GLU A 21 -0.25 19.34 -7.30
C GLU A 21 0.06 17.85 -7.22
N ASP A 22 0.28 17.38 -5.99
CA ASP A 22 0.15 15.98 -5.63
C ASP A 22 -1.31 15.56 -5.82
N TYR A 23 -1.54 14.34 -6.28
CA TYR A 23 -2.81 13.81 -6.79
C TYR A 23 -4.04 13.88 -5.84
N LEU A 24 -3.93 14.47 -4.65
CA LEU A 24 -4.86 14.25 -3.54
C LEU A 24 -6.03 15.24 -3.39
N LEU A 25 -5.98 16.49 -3.84
CA LEU A 25 -7.11 17.45 -3.76
C LEU A 25 -6.85 18.51 -4.85
N ALA A 26 -7.66 18.87 -5.84
CA ALA A 26 -9.10 19.03 -5.99
C ALA A 26 -9.40 19.11 -7.51
N GLY A 27 -10.59 18.69 -7.94
CA GLY A 27 -11.00 18.83 -9.34
C GLY A 27 -11.83 20.09 -9.51
N LEU A 28 -11.23 21.17 -10.04
CA LEU A 28 -11.92 22.24 -10.80
C LEU A 28 -10.98 23.29 -11.45
N LEU A 29 -9.64 23.18 -11.40
CA LEU A 29 -8.75 24.05 -12.18
C LEU A 29 -7.60 23.27 -12.85
N ARG A 30 -7.85 22.64 -14.03
CA ARG A 30 -6.83 21.89 -14.80
C ARG A 30 -6.53 22.48 -16.18
N LEU A 31 -6.14 23.76 -16.27
CA LEU A 31 -5.52 24.30 -17.50
C LEU A 31 -4.03 24.67 -17.36
N PHE A 32 -3.43 24.58 -16.16
CA PHE A 32 -2.11 25.17 -15.89
C PHE A 32 -1.13 24.27 -15.12
N LEU A 33 -1.22 22.93 -15.26
CA LEU A 33 -0.45 21.97 -14.45
C LEU A 33 0.58 21.16 -15.26
N CYS A 34 1.66 20.71 -14.61
CA CYS A 34 2.66 19.80 -15.18
C CYS A 34 2.23 18.33 -14.99
N GLY A 35 2.05 17.58 -16.09
CA GLY A 35 1.41 16.25 -16.07
C GLY A 35 2.25 15.06 -15.58
N ARG A 36 3.57 15.23 -15.40
CA ARG A 36 4.51 14.20 -14.89
C ARG A 36 4.68 12.94 -15.75
N GLU A 37 4.32 13.01 -17.02
CA GLU A 37 4.56 11.93 -17.97
C GLU A 37 6.08 11.82 -18.24
N GLU A 38 6.67 10.65 -18.02
CA GLU A 38 8.06 10.37 -18.38
C GLU A 38 8.11 9.79 -19.81
N PRO A 39 9.03 10.23 -20.70
CA PRO A 39 10.15 11.15 -20.47
C PRO A 39 9.83 12.65 -20.63
N LYS A 40 8.65 13.02 -21.17
CA LYS A 40 8.27 14.41 -21.48
C LYS A 40 6.87 14.74 -20.94
N CYS A 41 6.72 15.88 -20.26
CA CYS A 41 5.41 16.30 -19.76
C CYS A 41 4.49 16.85 -20.85
N ILE A 42 3.20 16.51 -20.79
CA ILE A 42 2.16 16.96 -21.75
C ILE A 42 2.08 18.49 -21.79
N ALA A 43 2.37 19.16 -20.67
CA ALA A 43 2.32 20.62 -20.57
C ALA A 43 3.47 21.36 -21.31
N CYS A 44 4.59 20.67 -21.56
CA CYS A 44 5.68 21.13 -22.40
C CYS A 44 5.41 20.79 -23.86
N GLU A 45 4.93 19.58 -24.12
CA GLU A 45 4.56 19.10 -25.45
C GLU A 45 3.48 19.98 -26.10
N LYS A 46 2.35 20.22 -25.42
CA LYS A 46 1.28 21.11 -25.89
C LYS A 46 1.74 22.56 -26.10
N ALA A 47 2.81 22.97 -25.44
CA ALA A 47 3.35 24.31 -25.56
C ALA A 47 4.47 24.40 -26.61
N GLY A 48 4.84 23.29 -27.26
CA GLY A 48 5.92 23.24 -28.25
C GLY A 48 7.33 23.29 -27.66
N TRP A 49 7.52 22.98 -26.37
CA TRP A 49 8.83 23.05 -25.70
C TRP A 49 9.47 21.67 -25.57
N ILE A 50 10.79 21.61 -25.79
CA ILE A 50 11.59 20.43 -25.47
C ILE A 50 11.62 20.27 -23.95
N CYS A 51 11.01 19.19 -23.44
CA CYS A 51 10.98 18.89 -22.02
C CYS A 51 12.34 18.32 -21.58
N PRO A 52 13.04 18.93 -20.60
CA PRO A 52 14.34 18.46 -20.12
C PRO A 52 14.24 17.23 -19.19
N GLY A 53 13.06 16.63 -19.05
CA GLY A 53 12.80 15.54 -18.11
C GLY A 53 12.73 15.99 -16.64
N TYR A 54 12.95 15.04 -15.73
CA TYR A 54 12.77 15.20 -14.28
C TYR A 54 14.05 14.94 -13.47
N LEU A 55 15.24 15.38 -13.93
CA LEU A 55 16.49 15.24 -13.17
C LEU A 55 16.38 15.96 -11.80
N ARG A 56 16.58 15.21 -10.70
CA ARG A 56 16.21 15.65 -9.33
C ARG A 56 17.43 15.99 -8.47
N GLN A 57 17.39 17.16 -7.83
CA GLN A 57 18.20 17.46 -6.64
C GLN A 57 17.33 17.27 -5.39
N TRP A 58 17.82 16.49 -4.43
CA TRP A 58 17.12 16.19 -3.18
C TRP A 58 17.20 17.37 -2.22
N LYS A 59 16.08 17.74 -1.58
CA LYS A 59 16.08 18.68 -0.44
C LYS A 59 15.20 18.14 0.67
N PHE A 60 15.75 18.06 1.87
CA PHE A 60 14.96 17.74 3.05
C PHE A 60 13.96 18.87 3.32
N VAL A 61 12.69 18.52 3.52
CA VAL A 61 11.66 19.44 3.97
C VAL A 61 11.25 18.98 5.36
N ASP A 62 11.64 19.77 6.36
CA ASP A 62 11.14 19.60 7.70
C ASP A 62 9.65 19.96 7.71
N GLN A 63 8.81 18.98 8.00
CA GLN A 63 7.35 19.16 8.09
C GLN A 63 6.87 19.22 9.53
N THR A 64 7.78 19.27 10.52
CA THR A 64 7.43 19.26 11.95
C THR A 64 6.45 20.39 12.26
N ASP A 65 6.69 21.61 11.76
CA ASP A 65 5.78 22.76 11.96
C ASP A 65 4.46 22.67 11.17
N ALA A 66 4.50 22.08 9.98
CA ALA A 66 3.31 21.92 9.14
C ALA A 66 2.37 20.84 9.72
N MET A 67 2.95 19.76 10.23
CA MET A 67 2.28 18.72 10.99
C MET A 67 1.76 19.30 12.30
N ALA A 68 2.57 20.05 13.07
CA ALA A 68 2.13 20.70 14.31
C ALA A 68 0.90 21.60 14.09
N LYS A 69 0.85 22.38 12.99
CA LYS A 69 -0.34 23.19 12.63
C LYS A 69 -1.54 22.37 12.16
N LEU A 70 -1.33 21.21 11.54
CA LEU A 70 -2.39 20.27 11.15
C LEU A 70 -3.01 19.58 12.38
N TYR A 71 -2.17 19.28 13.37
CA TYR A 71 -2.57 18.66 14.64
C TYR A 71 -3.06 19.68 15.68
N SER A 72 -2.75 20.98 15.56
CA SER A 72 -3.19 22.02 16.51
C SER A 72 -4.71 22.25 16.56
N LYS A 73 -5.48 21.68 15.63
CA LYS A 73 -6.95 21.84 15.55
C LYS A 73 -7.74 20.57 15.89
N LYS A 74 -7.07 19.45 16.20
CA LYS A 74 -7.69 18.23 16.72
C LYS A 74 -7.23 18.05 18.16
N TRP A 75 -8.18 17.92 19.09
CA TRP A 75 -7.87 17.69 20.51
C TRP A 75 -7.22 16.32 20.69
N TYR A 76 -5.88 16.24 20.65
CA TYR A 76 -5.08 15.21 21.32
C TYR A 76 -3.57 15.56 21.36
N ILE A 77 -2.98 15.40 22.56
CA ILE A 77 -1.59 15.00 22.87
C ILE A 77 -0.49 16.03 22.54
N PHE A 78 -0.68 17.29 22.94
CA PHE A 78 0.42 18.20 23.29
C PHE A 78 -0.09 19.19 24.35
N GLU A 79 -0.36 18.70 25.56
CA GLU A 79 -0.24 19.55 26.74
C GLU A 79 0.72 18.85 27.68
N GLU A 80 1.95 19.37 27.69
CA GLU A 80 2.88 19.21 28.81
C GLU A 80 2.15 19.67 30.07
N ASN A 81 1.87 18.75 30.98
CA ASN A 81 1.87 19.07 32.40
C ASN A 81 3.03 18.31 33.01
N TYR A 82 4.14 19.02 33.16
CA TYR A 82 5.10 18.78 34.22
C TYR A 82 4.34 18.71 35.54
N LEU A 83 4.08 17.49 36.06
CA LEU A 83 3.85 17.25 37.49
C LEU A 83 3.91 15.74 37.80
N ASP A 84 5.03 15.43 38.45
CA ASP A 84 5.28 14.43 39.48
C ASP A 84 5.23 12.91 39.19
N CYS A 85 6.43 12.35 39.23
CA CYS A 85 6.73 10.94 39.37
C CYS A 85 6.40 10.52 40.80
N SER A 86 5.41 9.64 40.99
CA SER A 86 5.32 8.65 42.09
C SER A 86 3.93 8.01 42.11
N LYS A 87 3.81 6.79 41.60
CA LYS A 87 3.02 5.68 42.19
C LYS A 87 3.06 4.47 41.25
N THR A 88 3.67 3.42 41.76
CA THR A 88 3.52 2.05 41.25
C THR A 88 2.05 1.63 41.32
N PRO A 89 1.63 0.76 40.39
CA PRO A 89 0.97 -0.45 40.85
C PRO A 89 1.63 -1.69 40.25
N SER A 90 2.02 -2.57 41.16
CA SER A 90 2.21 -3.99 40.92
C SER A 90 1.01 -4.60 40.18
N ASN A 91 1.27 -5.24 39.05
CA ASN A 91 0.68 -6.55 38.78
C ASN A 91 1.53 -7.28 37.74
N SER A 92 2.05 -8.42 38.19
CA SER A 92 2.77 -9.43 37.43
C SER A 92 1.93 -9.96 36.26
N GLN A 93 2.49 -9.96 35.04
CA GLN A 93 2.80 -11.20 34.27
C GLN A 93 3.31 -10.88 32.86
N GLU A 94 4.26 -11.72 32.43
CA GLU A 94 5.01 -11.77 31.15
C GLU A 94 6.22 -10.82 30.97
N THR A 95 7.12 -10.77 31.96
CA THR A 95 8.50 -10.23 31.84
C THR A 95 9.51 -11.26 31.30
N VAL A 96 9.11 -12.24 30.46
CA VAL A 96 9.92 -13.46 30.29
C VAL A 96 10.91 -13.44 29.11
N LEU A 97 10.87 -12.48 28.17
CA LEU A 97 11.85 -12.45 27.06
C LEU A 97 12.94 -11.38 27.17
N TRP A 98 12.73 -10.32 27.96
CA TRP A 98 13.68 -9.20 28.03
C TRP A 98 14.86 -9.44 28.98
N ASP A 99 14.78 -10.45 29.85
CA ASP A 99 15.77 -10.75 30.90
C ASP A 99 16.77 -11.86 30.50
N LEU A 100 16.74 -12.35 29.27
CA LEU A 100 17.80 -13.24 28.77
C LEU A 100 19.10 -12.43 28.62
N ASN A 101 20.11 -12.78 29.43
CA ASN A 101 21.50 -12.32 29.35
C ASN A 101 22.16 -12.79 28.03
N LEU A 102 21.73 -12.22 26.92
CA LEU A 102 22.37 -12.37 25.61
C LEU A 102 23.34 -11.20 25.45
N HIS A 103 24.63 -11.50 25.31
CA HIS A 103 25.72 -10.52 25.33
C HIS A 103 25.78 -9.63 24.07
N LEU A 104 25.01 -9.96 23.02
CA LEU A 104 24.93 -9.18 21.78
C LEU A 104 23.48 -8.75 21.49
N VAL A 105 23.29 -7.45 21.24
CA VAL A 105 21.97 -6.84 20.95
C VAL A 105 21.24 -7.56 19.82
N GLY A 106 21.97 -8.03 18.79
CA GLY A 106 21.41 -8.77 17.66
C GLY A 106 20.84 -10.15 18.04
N GLU A 107 21.48 -10.88 18.95
CA GLU A 107 21.00 -12.21 19.38
C GLU A 107 19.69 -12.12 20.20
N LYS A 108 19.56 -11.05 20.99
CA LYS A 108 18.31 -10.74 21.70
C LYS A 108 17.19 -10.40 20.74
N ILE A 109 17.43 -9.51 19.77
CA ILE A 109 16.44 -9.13 18.74
C ILE A 109 16.01 -10.36 17.93
N SER A 110 16.96 -11.19 17.53
CA SER A 110 16.73 -12.44 16.81
C SER A 110 15.80 -13.39 17.58
N SER A 111 16.09 -13.62 18.87
CA SER A 111 15.29 -14.50 19.73
C SER A 111 13.85 -14.00 19.88
N VAL A 112 13.67 -12.68 20.07
CA VAL A 112 12.34 -12.07 20.14
C VAL A 112 11.60 -12.19 18.82
N LEU A 113 12.27 -11.96 17.69
CA LEU A 113 11.66 -12.10 16.37
C LEU A 113 11.16 -13.53 16.14
N VAL A 114 11.98 -14.55 16.42
CA VAL A 114 11.59 -15.96 16.28
C VAL A 114 10.37 -16.27 17.14
N TYR A 115 10.38 -15.82 18.41
CA TYR A 115 9.23 -15.95 19.29
C TYR A 115 7.96 -15.32 18.69
N LEU A 116 8.06 -14.12 18.12
CA LEU A 116 6.92 -13.44 17.50
C LEU A 116 6.43 -14.13 16.23
N LEU A 117 7.28 -14.87 15.50
CA LEU A 117 6.85 -15.62 14.31
C LEU A 117 6.01 -16.84 14.67
N GLU A 118 6.28 -17.46 15.83
CA GLU A 118 5.60 -18.69 16.26
C GLU A 118 4.43 -18.44 17.23
N ASN A 119 4.41 -17.29 17.91
CA ASN A 119 3.42 -17.02 18.95
C ASN A 119 2.01 -16.72 18.40
N PRO A 120 0.95 -17.44 18.80
CA PRO A 120 -0.40 -17.19 18.30
C PRO A 120 -0.96 -15.78 18.61
N ARG A 121 -0.58 -15.18 19.75
CA ARG A 121 -1.04 -13.83 20.15
C ARG A 121 -0.43 -12.74 19.27
N SER A 122 0.84 -12.88 18.85
CA SER A 122 1.44 -11.95 17.89
C SER A 122 0.79 -12.08 16.51
N GLN A 123 0.51 -13.31 16.06
CA GLN A 123 -0.17 -13.54 14.77
C GLN A 123 -1.60 -12.96 14.75
N ALA A 124 -2.27 -12.89 15.91
CA ALA A 124 -3.58 -12.22 16.05
C ALA A 124 -3.49 -10.68 15.95
N ILE A 125 -2.36 -10.07 16.32
CA ILE A 125 -2.14 -8.64 16.07
C ILE A 125 -2.00 -8.42 14.58
N PHE A 126 -1.06 -9.12 13.96
CA PHE A 126 -0.85 -9.09 12.52
C PHE A 126 -0.03 -10.31 12.08
N PRO A 127 -0.53 -11.13 11.14
CA PRO A 127 0.15 -12.37 10.77
C PRO A 127 1.36 -12.09 9.87
N LEU A 128 2.56 -12.12 10.43
CA LEU A 128 3.81 -11.76 9.74
C LEU A 128 4.08 -12.66 8.52
N ALA A 129 3.82 -13.96 8.62
CA ALA A 129 3.96 -14.90 7.50
C ALA A 129 3.05 -14.56 6.32
N SER A 130 1.88 -13.96 6.61
CA SER A 130 0.99 -13.46 5.56
C SER A 130 1.53 -12.18 4.93
N HIS A 131 2.35 -11.38 5.61
CA HIS A 131 2.95 -10.18 5.02
C HIS A 131 4.11 -10.52 4.09
N GLY A 132 4.93 -11.49 4.43
CA GLY A 132 5.93 -12.09 3.54
C GLY A 132 6.70 -13.21 4.24
N SER A 133 7.29 -14.13 3.49
CA SER A 133 8.11 -15.22 4.04
C SER A 133 9.49 -14.76 4.53
N PHE A 134 9.94 -13.57 4.09
CA PHE A 134 11.28 -13.03 4.33
C PHE A 134 11.60 -12.87 5.82
N TYR A 135 10.59 -12.79 6.70
CA TYR A 135 10.79 -12.68 8.14
C TYR A 135 11.60 -13.83 8.72
N SER A 136 11.49 -15.03 8.16
CA SER A 136 12.24 -16.21 8.61
C SER A 136 13.75 -16.10 8.31
N ILE A 137 14.13 -15.28 7.34
CA ILE A 137 15.52 -15.09 6.89
C ILE A 137 16.22 -13.98 7.70
N ILE A 138 15.46 -13.00 8.21
CA ILE A 138 15.96 -11.83 8.95
C ILE A 138 16.95 -12.18 10.07
N PRO A 139 16.72 -13.20 10.95
CA PRO A 139 17.65 -13.55 12.02
C PRO A 139 19.12 -13.67 11.57
N SER A 140 19.35 -14.27 10.41
CA SER A 140 20.70 -14.48 9.84
C SER A 140 21.34 -13.20 9.27
N ARG A 141 20.55 -12.14 9.10
CA ARG A 141 20.95 -10.86 8.48
C ARG A 141 21.18 -9.75 9.51
N LEU A 142 20.77 -9.94 10.77
CA LEU A 142 20.95 -8.96 11.85
C LEU A 142 22.44 -8.70 12.15
N GLY A 143 22.75 -7.49 12.61
CA GLY A 143 24.10 -7.05 12.96
C GLY A 143 24.92 -6.46 11.80
N HIS A 144 24.41 -6.52 10.57
CA HIS A 144 25.11 -6.03 9.37
C HIS A 144 24.59 -4.69 8.86
N ASN A 145 23.37 -4.29 9.26
CA ASN A 145 22.74 -3.06 8.82
C ASN A 145 21.93 -2.43 9.96
N ALA A 146 22.39 -1.28 10.43
CA ALA A 146 21.77 -0.57 11.55
C ALA A 146 20.29 -0.22 11.31
N ALA A 147 19.86 0.03 10.06
CA ALA A 147 18.46 0.30 9.76
C ALA A 147 17.60 -0.95 9.94
N LEU A 148 18.08 -2.12 9.51
CA LEU A 148 17.36 -3.38 9.72
C LEU A 148 17.27 -3.71 11.21
N ASP A 149 18.39 -3.64 11.94
CA ASP A 149 18.42 -3.95 13.37
C ASP A 149 17.47 -3.05 14.16
N SER A 150 17.49 -1.74 13.87
CA SER A 150 16.60 -0.76 14.50
C SER A 150 15.13 -1.02 14.14
N ALA A 151 14.83 -1.32 12.87
CA ALA A 151 13.46 -1.59 12.42
C ALA A 151 12.88 -2.87 13.05
N VAL A 152 13.67 -3.94 13.14
CA VAL A 152 13.25 -5.20 13.76
C VAL A 152 13.06 -5.01 15.26
N SER A 153 13.97 -4.31 15.95
CA SER A 153 13.79 -3.93 17.37
C SER A 153 12.48 -3.18 17.60
N CYS A 154 12.23 -2.15 16.79
CA CYS A 154 11.00 -1.37 16.86
C CYS A 154 9.76 -2.24 16.66
N MET A 155 9.76 -3.09 15.61
CA MET A 155 8.65 -4.00 15.37
C MET A 155 8.43 -4.95 16.55
N CYS A 156 9.49 -5.54 17.09
CA CYS A 156 9.40 -6.42 18.26
C CYS A 156 8.74 -5.72 19.45
N ASN A 157 9.16 -4.49 19.75
CA ASN A 157 8.57 -3.69 20.82
C ASN A 157 7.11 -3.31 20.57
N VAL A 158 6.76 -2.95 19.34
CA VAL A 158 5.38 -2.67 18.93
C VAL A 158 4.49 -3.90 19.16
N PHE A 159 4.92 -5.07 18.69
CA PHE A 159 4.15 -6.31 18.86
C PHE A 159 4.00 -6.67 20.34
N ILE A 160 5.08 -6.66 21.12
CA ILE A 160 5.03 -6.98 22.54
C ILE A 160 4.10 -6.03 23.28
N HIS A 161 4.16 -4.73 23.01
CA HIS A 161 3.26 -3.73 23.58
C HIS A 161 1.78 -4.05 23.33
N PHE A 162 1.42 -4.39 22.09
CA PHE A 162 0.06 -4.74 21.73
C PHE A 162 -0.35 -6.13 22.26
N MET A 163 0.59 -7.08 22.41
CA MET A 163 0.33 -8.40 23.02
C MET A 163 -0.04 -8.28 24.50
N SER A 164 0.50 -7.27 25.20
CA SER A 164 0.15 -6.97 26.59
C SER A 164 -1.25 -6.35 26.77
N GLY A 165 -2.09 -6.35 25.72
CA GLY A 165 -3.48 -5.89 25.78
C GLY A 165 -3.65 -4.36 25.67
N GLN A 166 -2.57 -3.63 25.39
CA GLN A 166 -2.63 -2.18 25.23
C GLN A 166 -3.33 -1.83 23.91
N SER A 167 -4.34 -0.96 23.96
CA SER A 167 -5.11 -0.57 22.77
C SER A 167 -4.50 0.59 21.98
N LYS A 168 -3.53 1.31 22.57
CA LYS A 168 -2.91 2.51 22.01
C LYS A 168 -1.41 2.46 22.24
N ALA A 169 -0.65 2.97 21.28
CA ALA A 169 0.78 3.19 21.43
C ALA A 169 1.07 4.21 22.54
N THR A 170 2.11 3.96 23.33
CA THR A 170 2.66 4.90 24.32
C THR A 170 3.64 5.86 23.65
N ALA A 171 4.00 6.95 24.35
CA ALA A 171 5.03 7.87 23.89
C ALA A 171 6.36 7.16 23.62
N ALA A 172 6.78 6.24 24.50
CA ALA A 172 8.02 5.47 24.35
C ALA A 172 8.07 4.64 23.06
N ILE A 173 6.97 3.95 22.71
CA ILE A 173 6.88 3.16 21.46
C ILE A 173 6.94 4.06 20.23
N ILE A 174 6.30 5.23 20.28
CA ILE A 174 6.34 6.21 19.19
C ILE A 174 7.76 6.78 19.04
N GLU A 175 8.43 7.12 20.14
CA GLU A 175 9.82 7.59 20.13
C GLU A 175 10.76 6.55 19.53
N GLU A 176 10.59 5.27 19.84
CA GLU A 176 11.39 4.20 19.24
C GLU A 176 11.15 4.06 17.73
N TYR A 177 9.90 4.16 17.29
CA TYR A 177 9.57 4.22 15.86
C TYR A 177 10.23 5.40 15.17
N VAL A 178 10.19 6.60 15.77
CA VAL A 178 10.83 7.80 15.23
C VAL A 178 12.36 7.64 15.17
N LYS A 179 12.98 7.06 16.20
CA LYS A 179 14.41 6.72 16.19
C LYS A 179 14.74 5.77 15.04
N SER A 180 13.92 4.76 14.80
CA SER A 180 14.15 3.81 13.70
C SER A 180 14.01 4.45 12.32
N LEU A 181 13.07 5.39 12.15
CA LEU A 181 12.99 6.21 10.94
C LEU A 181 14.24 7.10 10.74
N GLN A 182 14.80 7.65 11.82
CA GLN A 182 16.03 8.44 11.75
C GLN A 182 17.24 7.57 11.38
N THR A 183 17.33 6.36 11.92
CA THR A 183 18.36 5.37 11.55
C THR A 183 18.26 4.99 10.08
N LEU A 184 17.05 4.65 9.60
CA LEU A 184 16.82 4.36 8.19
C LEU A 184 17.25 5.55 7.32
N ARG A 185 16.88 6.77 7.70
CA ARG A 185 17.30 7.98 6.98
C ARG A 185 18.83 8.11 6.89
N GLY A 186 19.53 7.91 8.00
CA GLY A 186 21.00 7.97 8.02
C GLY A 186 21.64 6.93 7.09
N VAL A 187 21.09 5.71 7.05
CA VAL A 187 21.54 4.66 6.11
C VAL A 187 21.24 5.03 4.67
N LEU A 188 20.07 5.62 4.40
CA LEU A 188 19.71 6.09 3.06
C LEU A 188 20.66 7.19 2.56
N ASP A 189 21.26 8.02 3.41
CA ASP A 189 22.21 9.05 2.96
C ASP A 189 23.51 8.45 2.39
N ASN A 190 23.80 7.17 2.66
CA ASN A 190 24.93 6.45 2.06
C ASN A 190 24.51 5.74 0.75
N PRO A 191 25.09 6.11 -0.42
CA PRO A 191 24.72 5.53 -1.71
C PRO A 191 24.91 4.01 -1.83
N ARG A 192 25.89 3.44 -1.09
CA ARG A 192 26.14 2.00 -1.09
C ARG A 192 25.07 1.28 -0.26
N LEU A 193 24.92 1.70 1.00
CA LEU A 193 23.99 1.05 1.92
C LEU A 193 22.52 1.19 1.48
N ARG A 194 22.14 2.30 0.84
CA ARG A 194 20.78 2.51 0.31
C ARG A 194 20.29 1.35 -0.56
N ARG A 195 21.20 0.69 -1.29
CA ARG A 195 20.89 -0.42 -2.22
C ARG A 195 21.00 -1.81 -1.58
N HIS A 196 21.28 -1.92 -0.27
CA HIS A 196 21.37 -3.19 0.46
C HIS A 196 19.99 -3.75 0.79
N ALA A 197 19.77 -5.06 0.61
CA ALA A 197 18.47 -5.72 0.80
C ALA A 197 17.88 -5.44 2.19
N GLU A 198 18.76 -5.38 3.18
CA GLU A 198 18.47 -5.04 4.57
C GLU A 198 17.85 -3.65 4.72
N THR A 199 18.23 -2.67 3.89
CA THR A 199 17.66 -1.32 3.90
C THR A 199 16.24 -1.29 3.31
N LEU A 200 15.98 -2.10 2.28
CA LEU A 200 14.62 -2.29 1.76
C LEU A 200 13.76 -3.01 2.79
N CYS A 201 14.29 -4.07 3.42
CA CYS A 201 13.61 -4.81 4.48
C CYS A 201 13.25 -3.89 5.67
N ALA A 202 14.18 -3.04 6.11
CA ALA A 202 13.92 -2.03 7.14
C ALA A 202 12.76 -1.10 6.76
N SER A 203 12.72 -0.61 5.51
CA SER A 203 11.62 0.22 5.00
C SER A 203 10.26 -0.51 5.07
N ILE A 204 10.23 -1.78 4.67
CA ILE A 204 9.03 -2.63 4.68
C ILE A 204 8.55 -2.92 6.10
N ILE A 205 9.47 -3.18 7.04
CA ILE A 205 9.13 -3.40 8.45
C ILE A 205 8.59 -2.12 9.09
N LEU A 206 9.17 -0.97 8.78
CA LEU A 206 8.68 0.31 9.31
C LEU A 206 7.33 0.71 8.74
N GLN A 207 7.00 0.32 7.50
CA GLN A 207 5.65 0.42 6.95
C GLN A 207 4.64 -0.39 7.77
N LEU A 208 4.99 -1.61 8.20
CA LEU A 208 4.15 -2.40 9.10
C LEU A 208 3.99 -1.72 10.47
N CYS A 209 5.09 -1.21 11.05
CA CYS A 209 5.04 -0.47 12.31
C CYS A 209 4.11 0.74 12.18
N GLU A 210 4.21 1.48 11.08
CA GLU A 210 3.33 2.61 10.80
C GLU A 210 1.86 2.20 10.72
N LEU A 211 1.54 1.09 10.04
CA LEU A 211 0.19 0.53 9.99
C LEU A 211 -0.35 0.19 11.38
N LEU A 212 0.49 -0.38 12.25
CA LEU A 212 0.10 -0.75 13.61
C LEU A 212 -0.11 0.47 14.51
N LEU A 213 0.78 1.45 14.44
CA LEU A 213 0.81 2.64 15.29
C LEU A 213 -0.20 3.71 14.88
N ASN A 214 -0.43 3.90 13.58
CA ASN A 214 -1.32 4.96 13.09
C ASN A 214 -2.78 4.67 13.42
N LYS A 215 -3.49 5.71 13.87
CA LYS A 215 -4.94 5.69 14.11
C LYS A 215 -5.74 6.16 12.90
N ASP A 216 -5.09 6.84 11.96
CA ASP A 216 -5.75 7.47 10.83
C ASP A 216 -5.92 6.50 9.66
N PHE A 217 -7.09 6.56 9.03
CA PHE A 217 -7.42 5.82 7.82
C PHE A 217 -6.70 6.46 6.61
N GLY A 218 -5.50 5.96 6.26
CA GLY A 218 -4.88 6.19 4.95
C GLY A 218 -3.49 6.88 4.92
N GLN A 219 -2.96 7.38 6.04
CA GLN A 219 -1.61 8.00 6.04
C GLN A 219 -0.45 7.00 6.03
N TRP A 220 -0.73 5.71 6.27
CA TRP A 220 0.28 4.63 6.26
C TRP A 220 0.85 4.32 4.86
N ILE A 221 0.25 4.86 3.79
CA ILE A 221 0.66 4.61 2.40
C ILE A 221 1.95 5.37 2.03
N ASP A 222 2.32 6.42 2.78
CA ASP A 222 3.47 7.26 2.45
C ASP A 222 4.80 6.47 2.51
N LEU A 223 4.96 5.53 3.44
CA LEU A 223 6.13 4.65 3.48
C LEU A 223 6.16 3.63 2.34
N CYS A 224 5.02 3.19 1.82
CA CYS A 224 4.95 2.35 0.61
C CYS A 224 5.63 3.04 -0.58
N GLN A 225 5.48 4.37 -0.70
CA GLN A 225 6.15 5.15 -1.75
C GLN A 225 7.68 5.20 -1.56
N GLY A 226 8.16 5.11 -0.32
CA GLY A 226 9.58 4.98 -0.02
C GLY A 226 10.14 3.64 -0.53
N SER A 227 9.51 2.54 -0.13
CA SER A 227 9.85 1.18 -0.57
C SER A 227 9.78 1.06 -2.10
N LYS A 228 8.76 1.65 -2.74
CA LYS A 228 8.64 1.76 -4.20
C LYS A 228 9.90 2.29 -4.86
N ARG A 229 10.40 3.43 -4.38
CA ARG A 229 11.58 4.06 -4.98
C ARG A 229 12.85 3.25 -4.75
N LEU A 230 12.96 2.59 -3.60
CA LEU A 230 14.10 1.70 -3.31
C LEU A 230 14.10 0.47 -4.22
N ILE A 231 12.93 -0.03 -4.60
CA ILE A 231 12.78 -1.11 -5.59
C ILE A 231 13.12 -0.59 -6.99
N GLU A 232 12.56 0.55 -7.40
CA GLU A 232 12.87 1.17 -8.70
C GLU A 232 14.38 1.47 -8.87
N GLU A 233 15.04 1.99 -7.83
CA GLU A 233 16.48 2.31 -7.86
C GLU A 233 17.37 1.08 -8.02
N ARG A 234 16.92 -0.08 -7.52
CA ARG A 234 17.62 -1.37 -7.70
C ARG A 234 17.50 -1.90 -9.12
N GLY A 235 16.38 -1.62 -9.78
CA GLY A 235 16.04 -2.19 -11.06
C GLY A 235 15.75 -3.71 -11.00
N PRO A 236 15.34 -4.30 -12.14
CA PRO A 236 14.99 -5.73 -12.23
C PRO A 236 16.13 -6.68 -11.83
N ASN A 237 17.38 -6.28 -12.10
CA ASN A 237 18.56 -7.08 -11.78
C ASN A 237 18.97 -7.03 -10.29
N GLY A 238 18.32 -6.19 -9.49
CA GLY A 238 18.62 -6.01 -8.07
C GLY A 238 17.95 -7.03 -7.14
N PHE A 239 17.40 -8.12 -7.69
CA PHE A 239 16.69 -9.18 -6.96
C PHE A 239 17.23 -10.59 -7.26
N PRO A 240 18.54 -10.86 -7.06
CA PRO A 240 19.15 -12.13 -7.44
C PRO A 240 18.82 -13.26 -6.46
N GLU A 241 18.86 -13.02 -5.15
CA GLU A 241 18.69 -14.05 -4.12
C GLU A 241 17.23 -14.15 -3.65
N GLN A 242 16.94 -15.24 -2.93
CA GLN A 242 15.62 -15.53 -2.38
C GLN A 242 15.11 -14.40 -1.46
N PHE A 243 15.97 -13.85 -0.61
CA PHE A 243 15.57 -12.80 0.33
C PHE A 243 15.05 -11.56 -0.39
N GLU A 244 15.76 -11.05 -1.40
CA GLU A 244 15.33 -9.89 -2.17
C GLU A 244 14.01 -10.17 -2.90
N ARG A 245 13.87 -11.36 -3.49
CA ARG A 245 12.65 -11.79 -4.18
C ARG A 245 11.45 -11.77 -3.24
N GLU A 246 11.58 -12.33 -2.05
CA GLU A 246 10.51 -12.34 -1.04
C GLU A 246 10.17 -10.91 -0.53
N LEU A 247 11.14 -10.00 -0.47
CA LEU A 247 10.87 -8.58 -0.20
C LEU A 247 10.03 -7.96 -1.33
N LEU A 248 10.40 -8.20 -2.60
CA LEU A 248 9.64 -7.71 -3.76
C LEU A 248 8.20 -8.25 -3.73
N GLU A 249 8.04 -9.56 -3.49
CA GLU A 249 6.74 -10.23 -3.38
C GLU A 249 5.82 -9.61 -2.33
N SER A 250 6.37 -9.22 -1.17
CA SER A 250 5.59 -8.57 -0.12
C SER A 250 5.00 -7.22 -0.54
N GLN A 251 5.60 -6.56 -1.54
CA GLN A 251 5.28 -5.19 -1.94
C GLN A 251 4.43 -5.09 -3.22
N GLN A 252 4.24 -6.19 -3.96
CA GLN A 252 3.58 -6.17 -5.28
C GLN A 252 2.18 -5.54 -5.24
N GLY A 253 1.41 -5.82 -4.19
CA GLY A 253 0.05 -5.29 -4.01
C GLY A 253 -0.02 -3.79 -3.74
N PHE A 254 1.09 -3.12 -3.43
CA PHE A 254 1.12 -1.68 -3.13
C PHE A 254 1.79 -0.86 -4.23
N ILE A 255 2.44 -1.50 -5.22
CA ILE A 255 3.39 -0.82 -6.11
C ILE A 255 3.31 -1.32 -7.58
N PRO A 256 2.12 -1.40 -8.22
CA PRO A 256 2.02 -2.09 -9.50
C PRO A 256 2.51 -1.27 -10.71
N SER A 257 2.63 0.06 -10.62
CA SER A 257 2.70 0.93 -11.81
C SER A 257 3.92 0.69 -12.73
N PHE A 258 5.08 0.34 -12.19
CA PHE A 258 6.28 0.06 -13.00
C PHE A 258 6.48 -1.45 -13.22
N LEU A 259 5.85 -2.30 -12.40
CA LEU A 259 5.97 -3.75 -12.51
C LEU A 259 5.38 -4.29 -13.83
N ALA A 260 4.50 -3.50 -14.48
CA ALA A 260 3.99 -3.80 -15.82
C ALA A 260 5.03 -3.58 -16.96
N GLN A 261 6.22 -3.04 -16.68
CA GLN A 261 7.27 -2.91 -17.70
C GLN A 261 7.88 -4.29 -18.04
N PRO A 262 8.33 -4.52 -19.30
CA PRO A 262 8.76 -5.85 -19.75
C PRO A 262 9.84 -6.50 -18.88
N ASP A 263 10.86 -5.74 -18.48
CA ASP A 263 11.97 -6.27 -17.68
C ASP A 263 11.52 -6.71 -16.28
N TRP A 264 10.55 -6.01 -15.71
CA TRP A 264 9.95 -6.37 -14.42
C TRP A 264 9.00 -7.56 -14.55
N ARG A 265 8.22 -7.65 -15.64
CA ARG A 265 7.34 -8.81 -15.89
C ARG A 265 8.13 -10.11 -15.93
N HIS A 266 9.25 -10.13 -16.65
CA HIS A 266 10.10 -11.30 -16.71
C HIS A 266 10.62 -11.73 -15.33
N LEU A 267 11.01 -10.78 -14.47
CA LEU A 267 11.39 -11.09 -13.10
C LEU A 267 10.22 -11.71 -12.33
N MET A 268 9.02 -11.14 -12.47
CA MET A 268 7.80 -11.56 -11.78
C MET A 268 7.33 -12.96 -12.18
N ASP A 269 7.46 -13.32 -13.46
CA ASP A 269 7.14 -14.66 -13.97
C ASP A 269 8.07 -15.74 -13.39
N ASN A 270 9.26 -15.34 -12.90
CA ASN A 270 10.30 -16.22 -12.35
C ASN A 270 10.36 -16.22 -10.81
N LEU A 271 9.42 -15.56 -10.12
CA LEU A 271 9.31 -15.64 -8.66
C LEU A 271 8.65 -16.97 -8.26
N ASP A 272 9.30 -17.73 -7.37
CA ASP A 272 8.78 -19.01 -6.90
C ASP A 272 7.44 -18.83 -6.15
N ASN A 273 6.54 -19.81 -6.27
CA ASN A 273 5.13 -19.76 -5.85
C ASN A 273 4.88 -19.70 -4.31
N GLY A 274 5.77 -19.10 -3.51
CA GLY A 274 5.80 -19.14 -2.04
C GLY A 274 4.52 -18.62 -1.36
N ILE A 275 3.75 -17.76 -2.02
CA ILE A 275 2.35 -17.44 -1.66
C ILE A 275 1.50 -17.46 -2.95
N ALA A 276 1.24 -18.67 -3.45
CA ALA A 276 0.61 -18.91 -4.77
C ALA A 276 -0.57 -17.98 -5.09
N VAL A 277 -1.44 -17.73 -4.12
CA VAL A 277 -2.65 -16.93 -4.32
C VAL A 277 -2.38 -15.42 -4.44
N ARG A 278 -1.42 -14.88 -3.67
CA ARG A 278 -1.06 -13.44 -3.76
C ARG A 278 -0.47 -13.12 -5.12
N LEU A 279 0.45 -13.98 -5.56
CA LEU A 279 1.13 -13.85 -6.84
C LEU A 279 0.14 -13.98 -8.00
N GLN A 280 -0.78 -14.94 -7.92
CA GLN A 280 -1.86 -15.09 -8.89
C GLN A 280 -2.73 -13.83 -8.97
N LEU A 281 -3.18 -13.29 -7.82
CA LEU A 281 -3.98 -12.06 -7.81
C LEU A 281 -3.19 -10.88 -8.41
N CYS A 282 -1.95 -10.65 -7.97
CA CYS A 282 -1.13 -9.54 -8.47
C CYS A 282 -0.83 -9.69 -9.97
N SER A 283 -0.64 -10.91 -10.47
CA SER A 283 -0.49 -11.23 -11.89
C SER A 283 -1.73 -10.86 -12.70
N GLN A 284 -2.93 -11.22 -12.23
CA GLN A 284 -4.18 -10.85 -12.91
C GLN A 284 -4.35 -9.32 -12.96
N LEU A 285 -3.95 -8.64 -11.89
CA LEU A 285 -4.17 -7.22 -11.71
C LEU A 285 -3.09 -6.32 -12.31
N LEU A 286 -2.01 -6.89 -12.83
CA LEU A 286 -0.80 -6.13 -13.20
C LEU A 286 -1.08 -4.95 -14.15
N ASP A 287 -1.97 -5.13 -15.12
CA ASP A 287 -2.31 -4.13 -16.15
C ASP A 287 -3.51 -3.23 -15.77
N VAL A 288 -4.31 -3.64 -14.79
CA VAL A 288 -5.52 -2.92 -14.37
C VAL A 288 -5.21 -1.47 -13.95
N PRO A 289 -4.16 -1.17 -13.15
CA PRO A 289 -3.80 0.21 -12.80
C PRO A 289 -3.52 1.08 -14.02
N VAL A 290 -2.83 0.54 -15.03
CA VAL A 290 -2.47 1.27 -16.25
C VAL A 290 -3.74 1.58 -17.05
N LEU A 291 -4.61 0.59 -17.23
CA LEU A 291 -5.90 0.75 -17.91
C LEU A 291 -6.80 1.77 -17.21
N LEU A 292 -6.87 1.73 -15.87
CA LEU A 292 -7.65 2.71 -15.10
C LEU A 292 -7.07 4.13 -15.21
N ALA A 293 -5.75 4.27 -15.29
CA ALA A 293 -5.08 5.55 -15.48
C ALA A 293 -5.34 6.14 -16.88
N GLU A 294 -5.23 5.31 -17.93
CA GLU A 294 -5.56 5.67 -19.31
C GLU A 294 -7.03 6.14 -19.41
N ALA A 295 -7.97 5.34 -18.89
CA ALA A 295 -9.39 5.67 -18.86
C ALA A 295 -9.65 6.98 -18.10
N SER A 296 -9.03 7.17 -16.94
CA SER A 296 -9.18 8.39 -16.13
C SER A 296 -8.66 9.63 -16.87
N SER A 297 -7.57 9.50 -17.63
CA SER A 297 -7.01 10.59 -18.45
C SER A 297 -7.97 11.01 -19.56
N VAL A 298 -8.59 10.05 -20.25
CA VAL A 298 -9.62 10.30 -21.28
C VAL A 298 -10.83 11.00 -20.67
N LEU A 299 -11.35 10.47 -19.56
CA LEU A 299 -12.51 11.03 -18.85
C LEU A 299 -12.23 12.45 -18.33
N ALA A 300 -10.99 12.75 -17.91
CA ALA A 300 -10.61 14.07 -17.44
C ALA A 300 -10.50 15.11 -18.58
N ARG A 301 -10.07 14.71 -19.79
CA ARG A 301 -9.99 15.62 -20.96
C ARG A 301 -11.36 16.12 -21.40
N GLN A 302 -12.40 15.32 -21.22
CA GLN A 302 -13.77 15.69 -21.54
C GLN A 302 -14.28 16.87 -20.69
N LEU A 303 -13.92 16.92 -19.41
CA LEU A 303 -14.28 18.05 -18.53
C LEU A 303 -13.66 19.37 -19.02
N THR A 304 -12.62 19.31 -19.86
CA THR A 304 -11.94 20.48 -20.45
C THR A 304 -12.40 20.81 -21.88
N ARG A 305 -13.50 20.20 -22.38
CA ARG A 305 -14.07 20.40 -23.73
C ARG A 305 -13.12 20.12 -24.90
N ALA A 306 -12.09 19.30 -24.70
CA ALA A 306 -11.33 18.72 -25.80
C ALA A 306 -12.04 17.43 -26.22
N GLU A 307 -12.48 17.32 -27.47
CA GLU A 307 -13.08 16.08 -28.00
C GLU A 307 -12.03 14.95 -27.97
N PRO A 308 -12.20 13.90 -27.15
CA PRO A 308 -11.35 12.73 -27.22
C PRO A 308 -11.64 11.94 -28.48
N CYS A 309 -10.61 11.29 -29.01
CA CYS A 309 -10.74 10.46 -30.18
C CYS A 309 -11.66 9.26 -29.88
N LEU A 310 -12.74 9.08 -30.65
CA LEU A 310 -13.66 7.94 -30.49
C LEU A 310 -12.93 6.59 -30.59
N PHE A 311 -11.87 6.52 -31.41
CA PHE A 311 -11.00 5.35 -31.51
C PHE A 311 -10.29 5.03 -30.18
N GLU A 312 -9.76 6.05 -29.49
CA GLU A 312 -9.09 5.89 -28.19
C GLU A 312 -10.06 5.39 -27.11
N ILE A 313 -11.29 5.93 -27.08
CA ILE A 313 -12.33 5.42 -26.17
C ILE A 313 -12.66 3.96 -26.49
N LYS A 314 -12.85 3.61 -27.77
CA LYS A 314 -13.17 2.23 -28.18
C LYS A 314 -12.06 1.25 -27.81
N ASP A 315 -10.80 1.60 -28.05
CA ASP A 315 -9.64 0.77 -27.68
C ASP A 315 -9.60 0.49 -26.18
N ILE A 316 -9.67 1.53 -25.35
CA ILE A 316 -9.63 1.41 -23.89
C ILE A 316 -10.85 0.63 -23.38
N THR A 317 -12.05 0.89 -23.90
CA THR A 317 -13.26 0.14 -23.54
C THR A 317 -13.12 -1.35 -23.86
N SER A 318 -12.58 -1.71 -25.03
CA SER A 318 -12.36 -3.10 -25.42
C SER A 318 -11.36 -3.79 -24.51
N ARG A 319 -10.20 -3.15 -24.25
CA ARG A 319 -9.16 -3.70 -23.36
C ARG A 319 -9.66 -3.84 -21.93
N MET A 320 -10.45 -2.88 -21.43
CA MET A 320 -11.07 -2.92 -20.11
C MET A 320 -12.05 -4.10 -19.98
N LEU A 321 -12.91 -4.33 -20.99
CA LEU A 321 -13.84 -5.45 -21.00
C LEU A 321 -13.11 -6.80 -21.02
N THR A 322 -12.11 -6.95 -21.89
CA THR A 322 -11.31 -8.18 -21.96
C THR A 322 -10.61 -8.48 -20.63
N GLN A 323 -10.00 -7.47 -19.98
CA GLN A 323 -9.39 -7.69 -18.67
C GLN A 323 -10.41 -7.93 -17.57
N HIS A 324 -11.56 -7.26 -17.62
CA HIS A 324 -12.66 -7.50 -16.67
C HIS A 324 -13.12 -8.96 -16.74
N ASP A 325 -13.45 -9.46 -17.92
CA ASP A 325 -14.00 -10.80 -18.10
C ASP A 325 -12.98 -11.88 -17.74
N LYS A 326 -11.70 -11.66 -18.07
CA LYS A 326 -10.59 -12.52 -17.64
C LYS A 326 -10.48 -12.57 -16.12
N PHE A 327 -10.51 -11.41 -15.46
CA PHE A 327 -10.39 -11.34 -14.01
C PHE A 327 -11.63 -11.91 -13.30
N GLU A 328 -12.84 -11.66 -13.82
CA GLU A 328 -14.08 -12.21 -13.29
C GLU A 328 -14.12 -13.74 -13.40
N ALA A 329 -13.73 -14.30 -14.55
CA ALA A 329 -13.62 -15.75 -14.73
C ALA A 329 -12.63 -16.37 -13.73
N TRP A 330 -11.42 -15.80 -13.63
CA TRP A 330 -10.42 -16.25 -12.67
C TRP A 330 -10.92 -16.18 -11.21
N TYR A 331 -11.62 -15.10 -10.84
CA TYR A 331 -12.18 -14.92 -9.50
C TYR A 331 -13.22 -15.99 -9.17
N LEU A 332 -14.13 -16.29 -10.11
CA LEU A 332 -15.15 -17.33 -9.95
C LEU A 332 -14.54 -18.74 -9.81
N GLU A 333 -13.43 -19.01 -10.49
CA GLU A 333 -12.69 -20.28 -10.37
C GLU A 333 -12.07 -20.48 -8.97
N GLN A 334 -11.75 -19.40 -8.24
CA GLN A 334 -11.14 -19.50 -6.91
C GLN A 334 -12.11 -20.07 -5.84
N ARG A 335 -13.42 -20.00 -6.09
CA ARG A 335 -14.50 -20.46 -5.19
C ARG A 335 -14.41 -19.82 -3.79
N TRP A 336 -14.21 -18.50 -3.72
CA TRP A 336 -14.26 -17.77 -2.44
C TRP A 336 -15.59 -17.05 -2.27
N PRO A 337 -16.11 -16.94 -1.03
CA PRO A 337 -15.75 -17.74 0.14
C PRO A 337 -16.06 -19.23 -0.10
N ARG A 338 -15.18 -20.15 0.36
CA ARG A 338 -15.41 -21.59 0.18
C ARG A 338 -16.62 -22.00 1.01
N PRO A 339 -17.62 -22.72 0.46
CA PRO A 339 -18.62 -23.36 1.29
C PRO A 339 -17.91 -24.37 2.21
N ILE A 340 -18.18 -24.31 3.52
CA ILE A 340 -17.74 -25.36 4.44
C ILE A 340 -18.55 -26.61 4.11
N ASP A 341 -17.87 -27.74 3.93
CA ASP A 341 -18.52 -29.04 3.85
C ASP A 341 -19.47 -29.19 5.05
N ASN A 342 -20.77 -29.31 4.75
CA ASN A 342 -21.90 -29.33 5.68
C ASN A 342 -21.59 -29.97 7.05
N THR A 343 -21.22 -29.15 8.04
CA THR A 343 -21.38 -29.49 9.46
C THR A 343 -21.94 -28.26 10.19
N LEU A 344 -23.28 -28.23 10.27
CA LEU A 344 -24.09 -27.65 11.35
C LEU A 344 -23.48 -26.44 12.06
N SER A 345 -23.40 -25.31 11.35
CA SER A 345 -23.16 -24.01 11.98
C SER A 345 -24.10 -23.02 11.33
N ASP A 346 -25.08 -22.57 12.11
CA ASP A 346 -26.12 -21.57 11.81
C ASP A 346 -25.54 -20.15 11.54
N SER A 347 -24.25 -20.08 11.20
CA SER A 347 -23.53 -18.86 10.89
C SER A 347 -23.71 -18.51 9.42
N THR A 348 -24.55 -17.51 9.14
CA THR A 348 -24.71 -16.85 7.82
C THR A 348 -23.46 -16.12 7.33
N GLN A 349 -22.31 -16.27 7.99
CA GLN A 349 -21.09 -15.53 7.68
C GLN A 349 -20.12 -16.34 6.82
N PRO A 350 -19.46 -15.69 5.84
CA PRO A 350 -18.46 -16.34 5.01
C PRO A 350 -17.26 -16.78 5.86
N LEU A 351 -16.83 -18.03 5.67
CA LEU A 351 -15.68 -18.62 6.34
C LEU A 351 -14.49 -18.64 5.39
N TYR A 352 -13.42 -17.96 5.79
CA TYR A 352 -12.16 -17.92 5.06
C TYR A 352 -11.12 -18.79 5.76
N PRO A 353 -10.28 -19.54 5.01
CA PRO A 353 -9.22 -20.36 5.60
C PRO A 353 -8.22 -19.57 6.44
N ASN A 354 -7.90 -18.36 6.00
CA ASN A 354 -7.06 -17.40 6.72
C ASN A 354 -7.37 -15.97 6.28
N LEU A 355 -6.70 -15.01 6.92
CA LEU A 355 -6.85 -13.58 6.67
C LEU A 355 -6.62 -13.18 5.20
N LEU A 356 -5.64 -13.79 4.51
CA LEU A 356 -5.28 -13.42 3.14
C LEU A 356 -6.44 -13.67 2.17
N TYR A 357 -7.15 -14.79 2.30
CA TYR A 357 -8.29 -15.10 1.46
C TYR A 357 -9.43 -14.08 1.63
N ALA A 358 -9.69 -13.64 2.86
CA ALA A 358 -10.69 -12.60 3.11
C ALA A 358 -10.28 -11.24 2.51
N VAL A 359 -9.00 -10.87 2.65
CA VAL A 359 -8.47 -9.64 2.03
C VAL A 359 -8.55 -9.72 0.51
N PHE A 360 -8.24 -10.86 -0.09
CA PHE A 360 -8.29 -11.03 -1.54
C PHE A 360 -9.71 -11.06 -2.10
N ASP A 361 -10.66 -11.67 -1.39
CA ASP A 361 -12.07 -11.63 -1.77
C ASP A 361 -12.60 -10.18 -1.76
N PHE A 362 -12.26 -9.42 -0.72
CA PHE A 362 -12.56 -7.99 -0.66
C PHE A 362 -11.95 -7.22 -1.85
N LEU A 363 -10.65 -7.37 -2.08
CA LEU A 363 -9.92 -6.64 -3.13
C LEU A 363 -10.43 -6.98 -4.52
N SER A 364 -10.71 -8.27 -4.80
CA SER A 364 -11.20 -8.70 -6.10
C SER A 364 -12.56 -8.08 -6.42
N ASN A 365 -13.49 -8.12 -5.46
CA ASN A 365 -14.81 -7.50 -5.61
C ASN A 365 -14.73 -5.97 -5.73
N LEU A 366 -13.85 -5.32 -4.96
CA LEU A 366 -13.61 -3.89 -5.07
C LEU A 366 -13.14 -3.51 -6.48
N ILE A 367 -12.17 -4.23 -7.02
CA ILE A 367 -11.58 -3.96 -8.33
C ILE A 367 -12.61 -4.18 -9.44
N LEU A 368 -13.38 -5.27 -9.37
CA LEU A 368 -14.45 -5.54 -10.34
C LEU A 368 -15.49 -4.41 -10.35
N ILE A 369 -15.95 -3.94 -9.18
CA ILE A 369 -16.86 -2.78 -9.10
C ILE A 369 -16.22 -1.53 -9.73
N VAL A 370 -14.94 -1.27 -9.48
CA VAL A 370 -14.24 -0.10 -10.02
C VAL A 370 -14.14 -0.20 -11.55
N MET A 371 -13.72 -1.35 -12.08
CA MET A 371 -13.63 -1.59 -13.53
C MET A 371 -15.00 -1.45 -14.20
N GLU A 372 -16.06 -2.05 -13.64
CA GLU A 372 -17.43 -1.93 -14.14
C GLU A 372 -17.89 -0.47 -14.16
N ARG A 373 -17.68 0.29 -13.07
CA ARG A 373 -18.02 1.72 -13.00
C ARG A 373 -17.29 2.54 -14.08
N VAL A 374 -16.00 2.32 -14.28
CA VAL A 374 -15.22 3.03 -15.32
C VAL A 374 -15.70 2.64 -16.70
N TYR A 375 -15.94 1.35 -16.94
CA TYR A 375 -16.43 0.81 -18.20
C TYR A 375 -17.76 1.45 -18.62
N TYR A 376 -18.77 1.48 -17.73
CA TYR A 376 -20.05 2.11 -18.03
C TYR A 376 -19.91 3.60 -18.37
N ARG A 377 -19.01 4.31 -17.68
CA ARG A 377 -18.74 5.73 -17.99
C ARG A 377 -18.11 5.89 -19.36
N LEU A 378 -17.22 5.00 -19.79
CA LEU A 378 -16.65 5.06 -21.14
C LEU A 378 -17.72 4.79 -22.22
N ILE A 379 -18.65 3.86 -21.99
CA ILE A 379 -19.74 3.55 -22.93
C ILE A 379 -20.75 4.69 -23.05
N ASP A 380 -20.98 5.47 -21.98
CA ASP A 380 -21.87 6.62 -22.06
C ASP A 380 -21.47 7.62 -23.16
N PHE A 381 -20.17 7.68 -23.50
CA PHE A 381 -19.62 8.51 -24.58
C PHE A 381 -19.72 7.87 -25.97
N GLN A 382 -20.13 6.60 -26.08
CA GLN A 382 -20.29 5.91 -27.35
C GLN A 382 -21.74 6.00 -27.87
N PRO A 383 -21.93 6.06 -29.20
CA PRO A 383 -23.26 6.08 -29.80
C PRO A 383 -24.04 4.78 -29.49
N VAL A 384 -25.36 4.91 -29.37
CA VAL A 384 -26.31 3.87 -28.89
C VAL A 384 -26.18 2.54 -29.66
N ILE A 385 -25.82 2.58 -30.94
CA ILE A 385 -25.65 1.41 -31.81
C ILE A 385 -24.58 0.43 -31.27
N HIS A 386 -23.64 0.92 -30.46
CA HIS A 386 -22.55 0.11 -29.88
C HIS A 386 -22.81 -0.37 -28.44
N ARG A 387 -23.98 -0.12 -27.84
CA ARG A 387 -24.31 -0.49 -26.45
C ARG A 387 -24.89 -1.90 -26.28
N GLN A 388 -24.77 -2.76 -27.28
CA GLN A 388 -25.34 -4.12 -27.22
C GLN A 388 -24.47 -5.04 -26.36
N GLY A 389 -25.00 -5.43 -25.20
CA GLY A 389 -24.42 -6.51 -24.37
C GLY A 389 -24.28 -6.16 -22.89
N SER A 390 -25.38 -6.23 -22.13
CA SER A 390 -25.42 -6.74 -20.76
C SER A 390 -26.86 -6.68 -20.26
N ALA A 391 -27.51 -7.84 -20.11
CA ALA A 391 -28.89 -7.96 -19.65
C ALA A 391 -29.04 -7.88 -18.11
N ILE A 392 -27.93 -7.69 -17.38
CA ILE A 392 -27.92 -7.66 -15.91
C ILE A 392 -27.88 -6.21 -15.44
N CYS A 393 -28.84 -5.85 -14.57
CA CYS A 393 -28.89 -4.54 -13.96
C CYS A 393 -27.59 -4.28 -13.15
N PRO A 394 -26.77 -3.26 -13.51
CA PRO A 394 -25.49 -3.01 -12.85
C PRO A 394 -25.61 -2.86 -11.32
N THR A 395 -26.76 -2.37 -10.85
CA THR A 395 -27.03 -2.17 -9.43
C THR A 395 -27.23 -3.47 -8.65
N ALA A 396 -27.82 -4.52 -9.24
CA ALA A 396 -28.02 -5.80 -8.55
C ALA A 396 -26.69 -6.54 -8.35
N ARG A 397 -25.85 -6.58 -9.40
CA ARG A 397 -24.51 -7.18 -9.33
C ARG A 397 -23.60 -6.41 -8.37
N HIS A 398 -23.55 -5.08 -8.46
CA HIS A 398 -22.78 -4.27 -7.52
C HIS A 398 -23.22 -4.49 -6.07
N ARG A 399 -24.53 -4.63 -5.81
CA ARG A 399 -25.05 -4.92 -4.47
C ARG A 399 -24.55 -6.27 -3.95
N ALA A 400 -24.64 -7.33 -4.74
CA ALA A 400 -24.13 -8.65 -4.36
C ALA A 400 -22.62 -8.62 -4.04
N ARG A 401 -21.82 -7.91 -4.86
CA ARG A 401 -20.39 -7.72 -4.60
C ARG A 401 -20.12 -6.92 -3.32
N GLN A 402 -20.93 -5.90 -3.01
CA GLN A 402 -20.84 -5.15 -1.76
C GLN A 402 -21.15 -6.02 -0.54
N GLU A 403 -22.12 -6.92 -0.63
CA GLU A 403 -22.43 -7.88 0.45
C GLU A 403 -21.25 -8.83 0.72
N LEU A 404 -20.60 -9.34 -0.34
CA LEU A 404 -19.37 -10.14 -0.22
C LEU A 404 -18.24 -9.35 0.47
N MET A 405 -18.02 -8.11 0.03
CA MET A 405 -17.02 -7.21 0.63
C MET A 405 -17.30 -6.94 2.12
N ASP A 406 -18.55 -6.70 2.49
CA ASP A 406 -18.93 -6.45 3.89
C ASP A 406 -18.72 -7.70 4.76
N GLY A 407 -18.98 -8.90 4.21
CA GLY A 407 -18.66 -10.18 4.85
C GLY A 407 -17.16 -10.38 5.05
N ALA A 408 -16.35 -10.09 4.02
CA ALA A 408 -14.89 -10.15 4.07
C ALA A 408 -14.30 -9.19 5.12
N ILE A 409 -14.72 -7.92 5.12
CA ILE A 409 -14.30 -6.93 6.13
C ILE A 409 -14.64 -7.41 7.53
N SER A 410 -15.85 -7.94 7.73
CA SER A 410 -16.30 -8.43 9.04
C SER A 410 -15.44 -9.59 9.55
N PHE A 411 -15.00 -10.48 8.66
CA PHE A 411 -14.05 -11.53 8.99
C PHE A 411 -12.68 -10.96 9.38
N VAL A 412 -12.10 -10.09 8.54
CA VAL A 412 -10.77 -9.49 8.78
C VAL A 412 -10.74 -8.72 10.10
N LYS A 413 -11.77 -7.92 10.39
CA LYS A 413 -11.92 -7.17 11.65
C LYS A 413 -11.87 -8.04 12.89
N ARG A 414 -12.48 -9.23 12.83
CA ARG A 414 -12.48 -10.19 13.95
C ARG A 414 -11.12 -10.82 14.15
N TYR A 415 -10.39 -11.05 13.07
CA TYR A 415 -9.07 -11.69 13.12
C TYR A 415 -7.94 -10.71 13.48
N SER A 416 -7.87 -9.56 12.80
CA SER A 416 -6.88 -8.51 13.07
C SER A 416 -7.46 -7.13 12.73
N ARG A 417 -7.59 -6.28 13.76
CA ARG A 417 -7.99 -4.87 13.57
C ARG A 417 -7.00 -4.08 12.73
N ALA A 418 -5.70 -4.41 12.82
CA ALA A 418 -4.67 -3.75 12.04
C ALA A 418 -4.79 -4.05 10.55
N ALA A 419 -4.99 -5.32 10.20
CA ALA A 419 -5.18 -5.74 8.81
C ALA A 419 -6.50 -5.26 8.20
N ALA A 420 -7.49 -4.92 9.02
CA ALA A 420 -8.75 -4.36 8.55
C ALA A 420 -8.64 -2.88 8.12
N LYS A 421 -7.67 -2.12 8.65
CA LYS A 421 -7.54 -0.66 8.37
C LYS A 421 -7.46 -0.35 6.86
N PRO A 422 -6.62 -1.02 6.05
CA PRO A 422 -6.52 -0.73 4.62
C PRO A 422 -7.83 -0.97 3.88
N ILE A 423 -8.47 -2.12 4.10
CA ILE A 423 -9.71 -2.48 3.39
C ILE A 423 -10.92 -1.66 3.85
N GLU A 424 -10.96 -1.25 5.12
CA GLU A 424 -11.98 -0.33 5.63
C GLU A 424 -11.86 1.05 4.99
N TYR A 425 -10.64 1.56 4.87
CA TYR A 425 -10.37 2.82 4.20
C TYR A 425 -10.84 2.77 2.74
N GLU A 426 -10.51 1.69 2.04
CA GLU A 426 -10.93 1.48 0.65
C GLU A 426 -12.44 1.35 0.48
N ALA A 427 -13.11 0.62 1.37
CA ALA A 427 -14.56 0.50 1.36
C ALA A 427 -15.25 1.85 1.65
N GLN A 428 -14.74 2.61 2.61
CA GLN A 428 -15.24 3.95 2.91
C GLN A 428 -15.02 4.89 1.73
N ARG A 429 -13.86 4.80 1.07
CA ARG A 429 -13.58 5.57 -0.13
C ARG A 429 -14.56 5.22 -1.24
N LEU A 430 -14.80 3.94 -1.54
CA LEU A 430 -15.76 3.51 -2.56
C LEU A 430 -17.18 4.03 -2.31
N ARG A 431 -17.61 4.06 -1.03
CA ARG A 431 -18.90 4.60 -0.59
C ARG A 431 -18.98 6.12 -0.75
N ASN A 432 -17.91 6.84 -0.42
CA ASN A 432 -17.85 8.30 -0.47
C ASN A 432 -17.58 8.84 -1.88
N SER A 433 -16.89 8.07 -2.73
CA SER A 433 -16.53 8.47 -4.08
C SER A 433 -17.71 8.17 -5.02
N GLY A 434 -18.52 9.19 -5.28
CA GLY A 434 -19.40 9.20 -6.44
C GLY A 434 -18.65 9.15 -7.78
N LEU A 435 -17.33 9.46 -7.81
CA LEU A 435 -16.44 9.33 -9.00
C LEU A 435 -14.96 9.70 -8.77
N ALA A 436 -14.50 9.88 -7.54
CA ALA A 436 -13.10 10.24 -7.32
C ALA A 436 -12.20 8.99 -7.28
N ILE A 437 -11.87 8.45 -8.45
CA ILE A 437 -10.67 7.61 -8.61
C ILE A 437 -9.47 8.53 -8.46
N LYS A 438 -9.16 8.88 -7.22
CA LYS A 438 -7.93 9.56 -6.83
C LYS A 438 -7.19 8.57 -5.93
N SER A 439 -6.12 8.02 -6.52
CA SER A 439 -5.13 7.08 -5.97
C SER A 439 -5.65 5.71 -5.55
N LEU A 440 -6.01 4.83 -6.49
CA LEU A 440 -6.17 3.40 -6.20
C LEU A 440 -4.85 2.64 -5.97
N TRP A 441 -3.71 3.32 -5.99
CA TRP A 441 -2.39 2.76 -5.73
C TRP A 441 -1.48 3.83 -5.14
#